data_AF-A0A9J6ED05-F1
#
_entry.id   AF-A0A9J6ED05-F1
#
_cell.length_a   1.000
_cell.length_b   1.000
_cell.length_c   1.000
_cell.angle_alpha   90.00
_cell.angle_beta   90.00
_cell.angle_gamma   90.00
#
_symmetry.space_group_name_H-M   'P 1'
#
loop_
_entity.id
_entity.type
_entity.pdbx_description
1 polymer ?
#
loop_
_entity_poly.entity_id
_entity_poly.type
_entity_poly.pdbx_seq_one_letter_code
_entity_poly.pdbx_strand_id
1 'polypeptide(L)'
;MAPFLELFIENISKVGTIKWDCNGLKLSSKVSVVCCCVDAPARAAVLNMKQFNGYYRCSFCHHKGVYISGSLKYPLLKDDHEPETRTDATFRRDMEVSLESGEPSHGFKGFSPLARLPGFDLVWSVCPDYMHNVLEGVAKQLADIWFGSPGSPSYIGQPENIRKLDHRLANVKPPRWLTRLPRSINERGLWKATEWRWWSLFYAAPCLDGILPRPYHSYMCLLASSLYLLLKDQISRDEVRAAMDRLSDFALKMEPLYGAGAMSFNVHQLLHLPKSVAELGPLWSHSAFVFESGNGTLLKLISDANGVPSQIS
;
A
#
# COMPACT_ATOMS: atom_id res chain seq x y z
N MET A 1 2.50 -4.22 -20.95
CA MET A 1 2.89 -3.03 -20.15
C MET A 1 4.10 -2.30 -20.72
N ALA A 2 5.21 -2.98 -21.03
CA ALA A 2 6.44 -2.33 -21.50
C ALA A 2 6.29 -1.37 -22.70
N PRO A 3 5.58 -1.70 -23.80
CA PRO A 3 5.51 -0.81 -24.97
C PRO A 3 4.86 0.55 -24.67
N PHE A 4 3.77 0.56 -23.88
CA PHE A 4 3.10 1.80 -23.48
C PHE A 4 3.95 2.65 -22.56
N LEU A 5 4.64 2.00 -21.61
CA LEU A 5 5.49 2.70 -20.66
C LEU A 5 6.73 3.29 -21.35
N GLU A 6 7.34 2.56 -22.29
CA GLU A 6 8.45 3.07 -23.08
C GLU A 6 8.05 4.29 -23.92
N LEU A 7 6.90 4.22 -24.60
CA LEU A 7 6.37 5.36 -25.38
C LEU A 7 6.09 6.57 -24.48
N PHE A 8 5.52 6.36 -23.29
CA PHE A 8 5.32 7.43 -22.32
C PHE A 8 6.64 8.09 -21.90
N ILE A 9 7.66 7.27 -21.59
CA ILE A 9 8.97 7.75 -21.16
C ILE A 9 9.68 8.51 -22.27
N GLU A 10 9.58 8.02 -23.51
CA GLU A 10 10.11 8.72 -24.68
C GLU A 10 9.45 10.09 -24.86
N ASN A 11 8.11 10.14 -24.77
CA ASN A 11 7.37 11.38 -24.93
C ASN A 11 7.64 12.39 -23.83
N ILE A 12 7.63 11.97 -22.55
CA ILE A 12 7.85 12.88 -21.43
C ILE A 12 9.28 13.42 -21.42
N SER A 13 10.26 12.61 -21.84
CA SER A 13 11.66 13.04 -21.94
C SER A 13 11.88 14.11 -23.01
N LYS A 14 10.99 14.20 -24.00
CA LYS A 14 11.03 15.21 -25.07
C LYS A 14 10.33 16.53 -24.72
N VAL A 15 9.49 16.57 -23.68
CA VAL A 15 8.70 17.78 -23.33
C VAL A 15 9.59 18.98 -23.01
N GLY A 16 10.77 18.76 -22.42
CA GLY A 16 11.73 19.82 -22.13
C GLY A 16 11.16 20.93 -21.25
N THR A 17 11.55 22.18 -21.53
CA THR A 17 10.98 23.37 -20.86
C THR A 17 9.83 23.92 -21.68
N ILE A 18 8.64 23.92 -21.09
CA ILE A 18 7.42 24.47 -21.70
C ILE A 18 7.41 25.99 -21.46
N LYS A 19 7.36 26.77 -22.54
CA LYS A 19 7.17 28.23 -22.48
C LYS A 19 5.70 28.54 -22.75
N TRP A 20 5.09 29.36 -21.91
CA TRP A 20 3.66 29.71 -22.02
C TRP A 20 3.39 31.12 -21.50
N ASP A 21 2.26 31.70 -21.91
CA ASP A 21 1.83 33.03 -21.51
C ASP A 21 0.61 32.94 -20.57
N CYS A 22 0.66 33.65 -19.46
CA CYS A 22 -0.45 33.79 -18.52
C CYS A 22 -0.82 35.28 -18.42
N ASN A 23 -1.82 35.71 -19.19
CA ASN A 23 -2.29 37.11 -19.20
C ASN A 23 -1.15 38.13 -19.43
N GLY A 24 -0.27 37.86 -20.39
CA GLY A 24 0.88 38.70 -20.74
C GLY A 24 2.16 38.41 -19.93
N LEU A 25 2.10 37.53 -18.93
CA LEU A 25 3.28 37.06 -18.20
C LEU A 25 3.88 35.84 -18.91
N LYS A 26 5.07 36.01 -19.50
CA LYS A 26 5.83 34.92 -20.11
C LYS A 26 6.47 34.05 -19.04
N LEU A 27 5.98 32.81 -18.92
CA LEU A 27 6.44 31.82 -17.97
C LEU A 27 7.20 30.69 -18.67
N SER A 28 8.01 29.98 -17.88
CA SER A 28 8.71 28.77 -18.30
C SER A 28 8.58 27.72 -17.21
N SER A 29 8.10 26.54 -17.57
CA SER A 29 7.83 25.44 -16.65
C SER A 29 8.58 24.19 -17.10
N LYS A 30 9.08 23.43 -16.13
CA LYS A 30 9.66 22.09 -16.36
C LYS A 30 8.68 21.04 -15.87
N VAL A 31 8.64 19.92 -16.57
CA VAL A 31 7.83 18.76 -16.20
C VAL A 31 8.75 17.67 -15.69
N SER A 32 8.37 17.04 -14.59
CA SER A 32 9.09 15.90 -14.01
C SER A 32 8.10 14.90 -13.47
N VAL A 33 8.38 13.61 -13.69
CA VAL A 33 7.61 12.52 -13.09
C VAL A 33 8.15 12.33 -11.68
N VAL A 34 7.29 12.48 -10.67
CA VAL A 34 7.69 12.42 -9.26
C VAL A 34 7.21 11.16 -8.56
N CYS A 35 6.16 10.52 -9.08
CA CYS A 35 5.57 9.35 -8.45
C CYS A 35 4.91 8.44 -9.51
N CYS A 36 4.96 7.14 -9.27
CA CYS A 36 4.22 6.10 -9.97
C CYS A 36 3.38 5.34 -8.93
N CYS A 37 2.10 5.71 -8.81
CA CYS A 37 1.17 5.12 -7.86
C CYS A 37 0.57 3.84 -8.44
N VAL A 38 1.02 2.69 -7.96
CA VAL A 38 0.60 1.38 -8.45
C VAL A 38 0.45 0.39 -7.30
N ASP A 39 -0.43 -0.60 -7.47
CA ASP A 39 -0.54 -1.71 -6.54
C ASP A 39 0.73 -2.60 -6.58
N ALA A 40 0.84 -3.57 -5.66
CA ALA A 40 2.05 -4.40 -5.59
C ALA A 40 2.31 -5.24 -6.87
N PRO A 41 1.31 -5.88 -7.50
CA PRO A 41 1.48 -6.56 -8.79
C PRO A 41 1.96 -5.65 -9.93
N ALA A 42 1.35 -4.47 -10.10
CA ALA A 42 1.74 -3.52 -11.13
C ALA A 42 3.10 -2.87 -10.80
N ARG A 43 3.41 -2.62 -9.52
CA ARG A 43 4.76 -2.20 -9.10
C ARG A 43 5.82 -3.17 -9.55
N ALA A 44 5.62 -4.46 -9.30
CA ALA A 44 6.55 -5.49 -9.77
C ALA A 44 6.62 -5.52 -11.30
N ALA A 45 5.52 -5.28 -12.02
CA ALA A 45 5.54 -5.22 -13.48
C ALA A 45 6.33 -4.00 -14.02
N VAL A 46 6.07 -2.79 -13.52
CA VAL A 46 6.76 -1.57 -13.98
C VAL A 46 8.24 -1.56 -13.60
N LEU A 47 8.61 -2.14 -12.45
CA LEU A 47 10.01 -2.28 -12.01
C LEU A 47 10.71 -3.52 -12.61
N ASN A 48 9.99 -4.33 -13.39
CA ASN A 48 10.48 -5.61 -13.91
C ASN A 48 11.01 -6.56 -12.80
N MET A 49 10.31 -6.62 -11.67
CA MET A 49 10.60 -7.48 -10.53
C MET A 49 9.71 -8.74 -10.50
N LYS A 50 10.10 -9.72 -9.67
CA LYS A 50 9.27 -10.88 -9.34
C LYS A 50 8.02 -10.43 -8.56
N GLN A 51 6.89 -11.05 -8.87
CA GLN A 51 5.59 -10.82 -8.22
C GLN A 51 5.40 -11.72 -6.97
N PHE A 52 4.15 -12.08 -6.69
CA PHE A 52 3.60 -12.69 -5.47
C PHE A 52 4.54 -13.62 -4.68
N ASN A 53 5.27 -14.52 -5.34
CA ASN A 53 6.02 -15.59 -4.68
C ASN A 53 7.55 -15.51 -4.90
N GLY A 54 8.06 -14.40 -5.43
CA GLY A 54 9.50 -14.20 -5.61
C GLY A 54 10.22 -13.85 -4.31
N TYR A 55 11.37 -14.47 -4.06
CA TYR A 55 12.32 -13.97 -3.05
C TYR A 55 12.80 -12.56 -3.41
N TYR A 56 13.15 -11.78 -2.40
CA TYR A 56 13.60 -10.39 -2.53
C TYR A 56 12.59 -9.46 -3.26
N ARG A 57 11.28 -9.78 -3.22
CA ARG A 57 10.22 -8.98 -3.87
C ARG A 57 10.00 -7.58 -3.28
N CYS A 58 10.59 -7.26 -2.12
CA CYS A 58 10.47 -5.91 -1.57
C CYS A 58 11.31 -4.95 -2.40
N SER A 59 10.68 -3.90 -2.91
CA SER A 59 11.35 -2.82 -3.65
C SER A 59 12.09 -1.85 -2.74
N PHE A 60 11.96 -1.95 -1.41
CA PHE A 60 12.55 -1.00 -0.47
C PHE A 60 13.71 -1.58 0.35
N CYS A 61 13.78 -2.90 0.52
CA CYS A 61 14.86 -3.55 1.28
C CYS A 61 15.19 -4.95 0.74
N HIS A 62 16.31 -5.50 1.20
CA HIS A 62 16.81 -6.83 0.83
C HIS A 62 16.27 -7.96 1.72
N HIS A 63 15.13 -7.76 2.39
CA HIS A 63 14.53 -8.82 3.20
C HIS A 63 14.09 -9.99 2.31
N LYS A 64 14.79 -11.12 2.44
CA LYS A 64 14.40 -12.40 1.83
C LYS A 64 13.24 -13.02 2.61
N GLY A 65 12.06 -13.08 2.00
CA GLY A 65 10.91 -13.76 2.61
C GLY A 65 11.11 -15.28 2.74
N VAL A 66 10.23 -15.91 3.52
CA VAL A 66 10.20 -17.37 3.79
C VAL A 66 8.85 -17.93 3.37
N TYR A 67 8.84 -19.13 2.77
CA TYR A 67 7.58 -19.80 2.44
C TYR A 67 6.94 -20.39 3.69
N ILE A 68 5.72 -19.96 3.99
CA ILE A 68 4.90 -20.49 5.08
C ILE A 68 3.49 -20.72 4.54
N SER A 69 3.04 -21.97 4.61
CA SER A 69 1.71 -22.40 4.16
C SER A 69 1.37 -21.93 2.72
N GLY A 70 2.28 -22.21 1.78
CA GLY A 70 2.05 -21.96 0.35
C GLY A 70 2.18 -20.51 -0.12
N SER A 71 2.59 -19.58 0.75
CA SER A 71 2.84 -18.18 0.37
C SER A 71 4.07 -17.59 1.05
N LEU A 72 4.69 -16.61 0.43
CA LEU A 72 5.89 -15.96 0.96
C LEU A 72 5.53 -14.94 2.06
N LYS A 73 6.10 -15.14 3.26
CA LYS A 73 5.95 -14.33 4.47
C LYS A 73 7.27 -13.66 4.86
N TYR A 74 7.18 -12.69 5.75
CA TYR A 74 8.29 -11.85 6.21
C TYR A 74 8.40 -11.94 7.73
N PRO A 75 8.67 -13.14 8.30
CA PRO A 75 8.84 -13.29 9.73
C PRO A 75 10.00 -12.41 10.23
N LEU A 76 10.01 -12.17 11.53
CA LEU A 76 11.10 -11.45 12.18
C LEU A 76 12.42 -12.18 11.94
N LEU A 77 13.45 -11.41 11.64
CA LEU A 77 14.80 -11.95 11.52
C LEU A 77 15.26 -12.41 12.91
N LYS A 78 15.93 -13.57 12.96
CA LYS A 78 16.43 -14.15 14.20
C LYS A 78 17.64 -13.41 14.76
N ASP A 79 18.35 -12.74 13.87
CA ASP A 79 19.46 -11.87 14.21
C ASP A 79 18.91 -10.45 14.25
N ASP A 80 19.29 -9.63 15.25
CA ASP A 80 18.83 -8.25 15.45
C ASP A 80 19.27 -7.28 14.32
N HIS A 81 19.60 -7.80 13.15
CA HIS A 81 20.02 -7.04 11.99
C HIS A 81 18.83 -6.67 11.12
N GLU A 82 18.61 -5.37 10.92
CA GLU A 82 17.62 -4.89 9.97
C GLU A 82 18.04 -5.22 8.53
N PRO A 83 17.10 -5.58 7.64
CA PRO A 83 17.41 -5.80 6.24
C PRO A 83 17.97 -4.53 5.60
N GLU A 84 19.04 -4.67 4.82
CA GLU A 84 19.65 -3.54 4.10
C GLU A 84 18.62 -2.83 3.20
N THR A 85 18.52 -1.51 3.33
CA THR A 85 17.64 -0.68 2.51
C THR A 85 18.19 -0.58 1.08
N ARG A 86 17.30 -0.69 0.09
CA ARG A 86 17.67 -0.51 -1.31
C ARG A 86 17.89 0.96 -1.64
N THR A 87 18.84 1.21 -2.53
CA THR A 87 19.15 2.51 -3.15
C THR A 87 19.03 2.41 -4.67
N ASP A 88 18.92 3.55 -5.35
CA ASP A 88 18.94 3.59 -6.83
C ASP A 88 20.17 2.88 -7.41
N ALA A 89 21.34 3.05 -6.78
CA ALA A 89 22.57 2.36 -7.18
C ALA A 89 22.47 0.83 -7.05
N THR A 90 21.90 0.31 -5.94
CA THR A 90 21.68 -1.14 -5.78
C THR A 90 20.65 -1.68 -6.77
N PHE A 91 19.59 -0.90 -7.07
CA PHE A 91 18.58 -1.24 -8.08
C PHE A 91 19.22 -1.43 -9.46
N ARG A 92 19.99 -0.44 -9.90
CA ARG A 92 20.64 -0.48 -11.23
C ARG A 92 21.61 -1.64 -11.33
N ARG A 93 22.41 -1.87 -10.29
CA ARG A 93 23.31 -3.03 -10.22
C ARG A 93 22.55 -4.35 -10.34
N ASP A 94 21.47 -4.53 -9.58
CA ASP A 94 20.68 -5.78 -9.66
C ASP A 94 20.03 -5.96 -11.03
N MET A 95 19.55 -4.88 -11.66
CA MET A 95 19.02 -4.91 -13.03
C MET A 95 20.10 -5.29 -14.06
N GLU A 96 21.30 -4.72 -13.94
CA GLU A 96 22.46 -5.01 -14.80
C GLU A 96 22.91 -6.47 -14.66
N VAL A 97 23.12 -6.94 -13.43
CA VAL A 97 23.48 -8.34 -13.16
C VAL A 97 22.43 -9.30 -13.72
N SER A 98 21.14 -8.96 -13.58
CA SER A 98 20.07 -9.78 -14.14
C SER A 98 20.08 -9.82 -15.67
N LEU A 99 20.40 -8.70 -16.32
CA LEU A 99 20.51 -8.61 -17.77
C LEU A 99 21.71 -9.38 -18.31
N GLU A 100 22.88 -9.26 -17.66
CA GLU A 100 24.12 -9.92 -18.07
C GLU A 100 24.06 -11.44 -17.87
N SER A 101 23.48 -11.89 -16.76
CA SER A 101 23.38 -13.32 -16.45
C SER A 101 22.21 -14.03 -17.14
N GLY A 102 21.18 -13.28 -17.57
CA GLY A 102 19.92 -13.84 -18.04
C GLY A 102 19.03 -14.43 -16.92
N GLU A 103 19.46 -14.33 -15.66
CA GLU A 103 18.76 -14.86 -14.50
C GLU A 103 18.31 -13.76 -13.53
N PRO A 104 17.29 -13.96 -12.69
CA PRO A 104 16.87 -12.91 -11.77
C PRO A 104 17.88 -12.64 -10.65
N SER A 105 18.29 -11.38 -10.47
CA SER A 105 19.14 -10.92 -9.36
C SER A 105 18.33 -10.17 -8.32
N HIS A 106 18.38 -10.60 -7.05
CA HIS A 106 17.62 -10.02 -5.93
C HIS A 106 16.18 -9.61 -6.29
N GLY A 107 15.47 -10.46 -7.04
CA GLY A 107 14.09 -10.21 -7.40
C GLY A 107 13.87 -9.35 -8.66
N PHE A 108 14.89 -8.71 -9.23
CA PHE A 108 14.82 -8.11 -10.57
C PHE A 108 14.96 -9.18 -11.64
N LYS A 109 14.26 -9.00 -12.77
CA LYS A 109 14.30 -9.88 -13.95
C LYS A 109 14.94 -9.19 -15.15
N GLY A 110 15.53 -8.02 -14.94
CA GLY A 110 16.12 -7.17 -15.97
C GLY A 110 15.75 -5.71 -15.79
N PHE A 111 15.98 -4.93 -16.83
CA PHE A 111 15.83 -3.47 -16.80
C PHE A 111 14.35 -3.03 -16.70
N SER A 112 14.11 -1.97 -15.94
CA SER A 112 12.81 -1.26 -15.90
C SER A 112 12.85 -0.05 -16.83
N PRO A 113 11.84 0.17 -17.70
CA PRO A 113 11.76 1.38 -18.50
C PRO A 113 11.88 2.66 -17.66
N LEU A 114 11.32 2.67 -16.44
CA LEU A 114 11.34 3.83 -15.53
C LEU A 114 12.77 4.30 -15.20
N ALA A 115 13.76 3.42 -15.29
CA ALA A 115 15.15 3.76 -15.01
C ALA A 115 15.75 4.77 -16.01
N ARG A 116 15.07 5.03 -17.13
CA ARG A 116 15.42 6.06 -18.13
C ARG A 116 14.84 7.44 -17.79
N LEU A 117 13.92 7.56 -16.83
CA LEU A 117 13.36 8.85 -16.44
C LEU A 117 14.42 9.69 -15.69
N PRO A 118 14.78 10.90 -16.17
CA PRO A 118 15.77 11.73 -15.51
C PRO A 118 15.32 12.13 -14.10
N GLY A 119 16.17 11.87 -13.10
CA GLY A 119 15.91 12.27 -11.70
C GLY A 119 14.83 11.45 -10.99
N PHE A 120 14.34 10.36 -11.59
CA PHE A 120 13.34 9.49 -10.98
C PHE A 120 14.01 8.43 -10.07
N ASP A 121 13.73 8.50 -8.76
CA ASP A 121 14.21 7.50 -7.80
C ASP A 121 13.34 6.23 -7.91
N LEU A 122 13.91 5.14 -8.42
CA LEU A 122 13.20 3.87 -8.62
C LEU A 122 12.72 3.21 -7.33
N VAL A 123 13.33 3.54 -6.19
CA VAL A 123 12.98 2.99 -4.88
C VAL A 123 11.79 3.75 -4.31
N TRP A 124 11.91 5.08 -4.19
CA TRP A 124 10.95 5.89 -3.42
C TRP A 124 9.88 6.56 -4.27
N SER A 125 10.07 6.67 -5.59
CA SER A 125 9.05 7.21 -6.50
C SER A 125 8.01 6.15 -6.90
N VAL A 126 8.20 4.87 -6.56
CA VAL A 126 7.21 3.78 -6.77
C VAL A 126 6.76 3.23 -5.40
N CYS A 127 6.05 4.06 -4.66
CA CYS A 127 5.74 3.85 -3.24
C CYS A 127 4.73 2.70 -2.97
N PRO A 128 4.56 2.27 -1.71
CA PRO A 128 3.43 1.44 -1.31
C PRO A 128 2.13 2.23 -1.42
N ASP A 129 1.18 1.73 -2.21
CA ASP A 129 -0.15 2.35 -2.29
C ASP A 129 -0.95 2.11 -1.00
N TYR A 130 -1.31 3.20 -0.32
CA TYR A 130 -2.15 3.20 0.88
C TYR A 130 -3.44 2.38 0.74
N MET A 131 -4.12 2.47 -0.41
CA MET A 131 -5.42 1.83 -0.62
C MET A 131 -5.30 0.30 -0.60
N HIS A 132 -4.47 -0.26 -1.49
CA HIS A 132 -4.31 -1.71 -1.60
C HIS A 132 -3.43 -2.30 -0.49
N ASN A 133 -2.38 -1.59 -0.07
CA ASN A 133 -1.47 -2.10 0.95
C ASN A 133 -2.10 -2.11 2.35
N VAL A 134 -2.64 -0.96 2.77
CA VAL A 134 -3.10 -0.79 4.15
C VAL A 134 -4.55 -1.21 4.29
N LEU A 135 -5.44 -0.64 3.46
CA LEU A 135 -6.87 -0.76 3.67
C LEU A 135 -7.39 -2.13 3.23
N GLU A 136 -7.15 -2.49 1.98
CA GLU A 136 -7.59 -3.79 1.43
C GLU A 136 -6.61 -4.93 1.77
N GLY A 137 -5.39 -4.57 2.21
CA GLY A 137 -4.36 -5.51 2.63
C GLY A 137 -4.40 -5.77 4.13
N VAL A 138 -3.76 -4.90 4.92
CA VAL A 138 -3.58 -5.13 6.37
C VAL A 138 -4.88 -5.08 7.15
N ALA A 139 -5.72 -4.06 6.96
CA ALA A 139 -6.94 -3.89 7.74
C ALA A 139 -7.94 -5.02 7.48
N LYS A 140 -8.10 -5.41 6.21
CA LYS A 140 -8.88 -6.58 5.82
C LYS A 140 -8.32 -7.88 6.41
N GLN A 141 -7.00 -8.08 6.32
CA GLN A 141 -6.35 -9.26 6.91
C GLN A 141 -6.64 -9.39 8.42
N LEU A 142 -6.55 -8.29 9.18
CA LEU A 142 -6.86 -8.31 10.61
C LEU A 142 -8.33 -8.66 10.87
N ALA A 143 -9.25 -8.05 10.12
CA ALA A 143 -10.67 -8.37 10.24
C ALA A 143 -10.96 -9.85 9.91
N ASP A 144 -10.32 -10.41 8.87
CA ASP A 144 -10.48 -11.82 8.52
C ASP A 144 -9.97 -12.76 9.61
N ILE A 145 -8.88 -12.38 10.31
CA ILE A 145 -8.42 -13.13 11.49
C ILE A 145 -9.44 -13.05 12.63
N TRP A 146 -9.84 -11.83 13.01
CA TRP A 146 -10.72 -11.60 14.17
C TRP A 146 -12.11 -12.21 14.00
N PHE A 147 -12.66 -12.21 12.78
CA PHE A 147 -14.02 -12.66 12.52
C PHE A 147 -14.12 -14.01 11.80
N GLY A 148 -13.01 -14.52 11.25
CA GLY A 148 -12.99 -15.71 10.39
C GLY A 148 -12.14 -16.88 10.89
N SER A 149 -11.46 -16.75 12.03
CA SER A 149 -10.56 -17.81 12.55
C SER A 149 -11.01 -18.37 13.91
N PRO A 150 -12.09 -19.17 13.99
CA PRO A 150 -12.51 -19.83 15.23
C PRO A 150 -11.35 -20.58 15.90
N GLY A 151 -11.20 -20.40 17.21
CA GLY A 151 -10.10 -20.99 17.99
C GLY A 151 -8.85 -20.12 18.10
N SER A 152 -8.72 -19.03 17.31
CA SER A 152 -7.70 -18.01 17.56
C SER A 152 -7.98 -17.25 18.86
N PRO A 153 -6.96 -16.88 19.67
CA PRO A 153 -7.19 -16.06 20.86
C PRO A 153 -7.72 -14.66 20.56
N SER A 154 -7.62 -14.20 19.31
CA SER A 154 -8.18 -12.93 18.83
C SER A 154 -9.58 -13.06 18.23
N TYR A 155 -10.15 -14.28 18.21
CA TYR A 155 -11.42 -14.54 17.55
C TYR A 155 -12.62 -13.96 18.32
N ILE A 156 -13.33 -13.06 17.66
CA ILE A 156 -14.52 -12.36 18.15
C ILE A 156 -15.73 -12.52 17.22
N GLY A 157 -15.70 -13.53 16.34
CA GLY A 157 -16.78 -13.80 15.37
C GLY A 157 -18.04 -14.44 15.96
N GLN A 158 -18.17 -14.56 17.29
CA GLN A 158 -19.35 -15.15 17.92
C GLN A 158 -20.59 -14.23 17.75
N PRO A 159 -21.81 -14.79 17.60
CA PRO A 159 -23.01 -14.00 17.34
C PRO A 159 -23.27 -12.85 18.33
N GLU A 160 -22.95 -13.05 19.61
CA GLU A 160 -23.10 -12.01 20.63
C GLU A 160 -22.17 -10.81 20.40
N ASN A 161 -20.89 -11.07 20.11
CA ASN A 161 -19.89 -10.04 19.84
C ASN A 161 -20.23 -9.28 18.55
N ILE A 162 -20.68 -10.00 17.51
CA ILE A 162 -21.13 -9.40 16.26
C ILE A 162 -22.33 -8.48 16.48
N ARG A 163 -23.35 -8.91 17.24
CA ARG A 163 -24.51 -8.06 17.58
C ARG A 163 -24.09 -6.80 18.33
N LYS A 164 -23.19 -6.92 19.31
CA LYS A 164 -22.66 -5.78 20.07
C LYS A 164 -21.90 -4.81 19.16
N LEU A 165 -21.05 -5.33 18.28
CA LEU A 165 -20.27 -4.53 17.33
C LEU A 165 -21.16 -3.81 16.32
N ASP A 166 -22.11 -4.52 15.70
CA ASP A 166 -23.05 -3.93 14.74
C ASP A 166 -23.94 -2.87 15.40
N HIS A 167 -24.37 -3.09 16.64
CA HIS A 167 -25.08 -2.06 17.41
C HIS A 167 -24.21 -0.80 17.60
N ARG A 168 -22.92 -0.94 17.92
CA ARG A 168 -22.00 0.20 18.03
C ARG A 168 -21.82 0.91 16.70
N LEU A 169 -21.59 0.17 15.62
CA LEU A 169 -21.44 0.71 14.26
C LEU A 169 -22.68 1.49 13.81
N ALA A 170 -23.88 0.97 14.05
CA ALA A 170 -25.15 1.62 13.70
C ALA A 170 -25.38 2.95 14.47
N ASN A 171 -24.76 3.09 15.65
CA ASN A 171 -24.87 4.31 16.47
C ASN A 171 -23.75 5.33 16.19
N VAL A 172 -22.79 5.02 15.32
CA VAL A 172 -21.78 6.00 14.89
C VAL A 172 -22.45 7.10 14.09
N LYS A 173 -22.12 8.35 14.43
CA LYS A 173 -22.61 9.56 13.73
C LYS A 173 -21.46 10.22 12.98
N PRO A 174 -21.14 9.77 11.75
CA PRO A 174 -20.03 10.36 11.02
C PRO A 174 -20.36 11.79 10.57
N PRO A 175 -19.37 12.70 10.52
CA PRO A 175 -19.59 14.02 9.96
C PRO A 175 -19.99 13.94 8.48
N ARG A 176 -20.72 14.96 8.01
CA ARG A 176 -21.38 14.99 6.70
C ARG A 176 -20.46 14.72 5.49
N TRP A 177 -19.17 14.98 5.62
CA TRP A 177 -18.20 14.75 4.55
C TRP A 177 -17.83 13.27 4.37
N LEU A 178 -18.13 12.39 5.33
CA LEU A 178 -18.08 10.94 5.09
C LEU A 178 -19.37 10.54 4.38
N THR A 179 -19.25 10.20 3.11
CA THR A 179 -20.37 9.93 2.20
C THR A 179 -21.10 8.61 2.46
N ARG A 180 -20.67 7.80 3.44
CA ARG A 180 -21.27 6.49 3.73
C ARG A 180 -21.33 6.22 5.23
N LEU A 181 -22.50 5.72 5.67
CA LEU A 181 -22.68 5.17 7.00
C LEU A 181 -21.95 3.81 7.12
N PRO A 182 -21.50 3.42 8.32
CA PRO A 182 -20.92 2.10 8.53
C PRO A 182 -21.91 1.00 8.18
N ARG A 183 -21.47 0.01 7.40
CA ARG A 183 -22.23 -1.23 7.18
C ARG A 183 -21.94 -2.26 8.26
N SER A 184 -22.78 -3.29 8.34
CA SER A 184 -22.56 -4.41 9.27
C SER A 184 -21.21 -5.07 9.01
N ILE A 185 -20.57 -5.54 10.08
CA ILE A 185 -19.31 -6.31 9.99
C ILE A 185 -19.49 -7.66 9.28
N ASN A 186 -20.72 -8.20 9.25
CA ASN A 186 -21.04 -9.41 8.48
C ASN A 186 -20.96 -9.16 6.97
N GLU A 187 -21.15 -7.92 6.53
CA GLU A 187 -21.07 -7.52 5.13
C GLU A 187 -19.64 -7.10 4.72
N ARG A 188 -18.64 -7.30 5.58
CA ARG A 188 -17.25 -6.85 5.33
C ARG A 188 -16.64 -7.38 4.04
N GLY A 189 -17.10 -8.55 3.57
CA GLY A 189 -16.68 -9.10 2.27
C GLY A 189 -17.04 -8.19 1.08
N LEU A 190 -18.00 -7.29 1.26
CA LEU A 190 -18.46 -6.31 0.26
C LEU A 190 -17.89 -4.91 0.50
N TRP A 191 -17.09 -4.70 1.56
CA TRP A 191 -16.54 -3.38 1.89
C TRP A 191 -15.51 -2.95 0.85
N LYS A 192 -15.66 -1.73 0.35
CA LYS A 192 -14.68 -1.09 -0.53
C LYS A 192 -13.56 -0.45 0.30
N ALA A 193 -12.43 -0.11 -0.33
CA ALA A 193 -11.34 0.59 0.33
C ALA A 193 -11.78 1.81 1.18
N THR A 194 -12.74 2.61 0.73
CA THR A 194 -13.26 3.75 1.52
C THR A 194 -13.85 3.35 2.86
N GLU A 195 -14.47 2.17 2.96
CA GLU A 195 -15.05 1.68 4.21
C GLU A 195 -13.97 1.10 5.11
N TRP A 196 -12.99 0.40 4.53
CA TRP A 196 -11.78 0.01 5.23
C TRP A 196 -11.01 1.22 5.78
N ARG A 197 -10.99 2.36 5.07
CA ARG A 197 -10.43 3.62 5.56
C ARG A 197 -11.10 4.08 6.84
N TRP A 198 -12.44 4.17 6.85
CA TRP A 198 -13.19 4.64 8.02
C TRP A 198 -13.14 3.64 9.17
N TRP A 199 -13.21 2.35 8.86
CA TRP A 199 -12.97 1.27 9.81
C TRP A 199 -11.63 1.47 10.51
N SER A 200 -10.55 1.65 9.74
CA SER A 200 -9.19 1.72 10.28
C SER A 200 -8.92 2.99 11.10
N LEU A 201 -9.46 4.13 10.66
CA LEU A 201 -9.19 5.42 11.29
C LEU A 201 -10.10 5.72 12.48
N PHE A 202 -11.38 5.38 12.38
CA PHE A 202 -12.40 5.95 13.26
C PHE A 202 -13.25 4.92 13.99
N TYR A 203 -13.50 3.75 13.39
CA TYR A 203 -14.52 2.85 13.94
C TYR A 203 -13.92 1.67 14.69
N ALA A 204 -12.85 1.05 14.19
CA ALA A 204 -12.29 -0.16 14.79
C ALA A 204 -11.91 0.05 16.25
N ALA A 205 -11.11 1.07 16.57
CA ALA A 205 -10.65 1.31 17.94
C ALA A 205 -11.81 1.51 18.94
N PRO A 206 -12.75 2.46 18.77
CA PRO A 206 -13.84 2.61 19.73
C PRO A 206 -14.86 1.46 19.68
N CYS A 207 -15.16 0.92 18.50
CA CYS A 207 -16.21 -0.11 18.38
C CYS A 207 -15.75 -1.49 18.87
N LEU A 208 -14.44 -1.78 18.87
CA LEU A 208 -13.88 -3.04 19.36
C LEU A 208 -13.51 -3.00 20.85
N ASP A 209 -13.56 -1.84 21.51
CA ASP A 209 -13.17 -1.72 22.91
C ASP A 209 -14.03 -2.58 23.85
N GLY A 210 -13.40 -3.44 24.64
CA GLY A 210 -14.09 -4.42 25.47
C GLY A 210 -14.78 -5.57 24.72
N ILE A 211 -14.64 -5.66 23.39
CA ILE A 211 -15.04 -6.83 22.57
C ILE A 211 -13.79 -7.60 22.14
N LEU A 212 -12.83 -6.93 21.53
CA LEU A 212 -11.54 -7.50 21.14
C LEU A 212 -10.61 -7.54 22.36
N PRO A 213 -9.90 -8.66 22.64
CA PRO A 213 -9.03 -8.73 23.80
C PRO A 213 -7.94 -7.65 23.76
N ARG A 214 -7.61 -7.10 24.93
CA ARG A 214 -6.80 -5.89 25.09
C ARG A 214 -5.48 -5.87 24.30
N PRO A 215 -4.68 -6.96 24.21
CA PRO A 215 -3.46 -6.95 23.40
C PRO A 215 -3.73 -6.67 21.91
N TYR A 216 -4.77 -7.28 21.35
CA TYR A 216 -5.16 -7.13 19.94
C TYR A 216 -5.86 -5.78 19.67
N HIS A 217 -6.61 -5.27 20.65
CA HIS A 217 -7.18 -3.92 20.59
C HIS A 217 -6.09 -2.84 20.59
N SER A 218 -5.13 -2.93 21.53
CA SER A 218 -3.99 -2.01 21.59
C SER A 218 -3.16 -2.08 20.31
N TYR A 219 -3.01 -3.28 19.75
CA TYR A 219 -2.36 -3.51 18.47
C TYR A 219 -3.08 -2.79 17.31
N MET A 220 -4.41 -2.83 17.24
CA MET A 220 -5.17 -2.07 16.24
C MET A 220 -5.00 -0.55 16.41
N CYS A 221 -4.89 -0.07 17.65
CA CYS A 221 -4.65 1.35 17.94
C CYS A 221 -3.28 1.83 17.43
N LEU A 222 -2.26 0.98 17.37
CA LEU A 222 -0.98 1.32 16.73
C LEU A 222 -1.18 1.65 15.24
N LEU A 223 -1.93 0.81 14.52
CA LEU A 223 -2.24 1.06 13.12
C LEU A 223 -3.06 2.35 12.96
N ALA A 224 -4.18 2.46 13.67
CA ALA A 224 -5.09 3.62 13.57
C ALA A 224 -4.36 4.95 13.83
N SER A 225 -3.56 5.01 14.90
CA SER A 225 -2.82 6.21 15.28
C SER A 225 -1.66 6.53 14.33
N SER A 226 -1.03 5.53 13.72
CA SER A 226 -0.01 5.73 12.68
C SER A 226 -0.62 6.30 11.41
N LEU A 227 -1.75 5.72 10.96
CA LEU A 227 -2.46 6.20 9.78
C LEU A 227 -2.97 7.62 9.96
N TYR A 228 -3.49 7.95 11.15
CA TYR A 228 -3.89 9.31 11.48
C TYR A 228 -2.76 10.32 11.23
N LEU A 229 -1.55 10.04 11.73
CA LEU A 229 -0.38 10.92 11.54
C LEU A 229 0.01 11.04 10.07
N LEU A 230 0.06 9.92 9.35
CA LEU A 230 0.53 9.85 7.97
C LEU A 230 -0.48 10.37 6.93
N LEU A 231 -1.71 10.69 7.34
CA LEU A 231 -2.78 11.19 6.48
C LEU A 231 -3.13 12.67 6.74
N LYS A 232 -2.46 13.36 7.66
CA LYS A 232 -2.69 14.79 7.90
C LYS A 232 -2.30 15.60 6.66
N ASP A 233 -2.90 16.77 6.49
CA ASP A 233 -2.55 17.68 5.39
C ASP A 233 -1.16 18.31 5.58
N GLN A 234 -0.74 18.47 6.84
CA GLN A 234 0.58 18.91 7.22
C GLN A 234 1.15 17.94 8.25
N ILE A 235 2.31 17.38 7.94
CA ILE A 235 2.97 16.33 8.72
C ILE A 235 4.37 16.83 9.07
N SER A 236 4.68 16.93 10.36
CA SER A 236 6.03 17.29 10.80
C SER A 236 6.98 16.09 10.73
N ARG A 237 8.30 16.34 10.73
CA ARG A 237 9.30 15.25 10.79
C ARG A 237 9.16 14.39 12.05
N ASP A 238 8.78 14.98 13.17
CA ASP A 238 8.58 14.25 14.42
C ASP A 238 7.30 13.41 14.37
N GLU A 239 6.26 13.85 13.66
CA GLU A 239 5.07 13.04 13.41
C GLU A 239 5.37 11.85 12.49
N VAL A 240 6.20 12.04 11.46
CA VAL A 240 6.70 10.93 10.63
C VAL A 240 7.49 9.93 11.48
N ARG A 241 8.38 10.41 12.37
CA ARG A 241 9.16 9.54 13.27
C ARG A 241 8.24 8.78 14.24
N ALA A 242 7.28 9.46 14.84
CA ALA A 242 6.31 8.81 15.74
C ALA A 242 5.48 7.73 15.03
N ALA A 243 5.09 7.96 13.76
CA ALA A 243 4.43 6.94 12.95
C ALA A 243 5.37 5.77 12.62
N MET A 244 6.65 6.04 12.36
CA MET A 244 7.67 5.01 12.15
C MET A 244 7.81 4.11 13.37
N ASP A 245 7.98 4.67 14.57
CA ASP A 245 8.12 3.90 15.81
C ASP A 245 6.89 2.98 16.04
N ARG A 246 5.68 3.50 15.80
CA ARG A 246 4.43 2.75 15.96
C ARG A 246 4.26 1.65 14.92
N LEU A 247 4.63 1.88 13.66
CA LEU A 247 4.55 0.87 12.60
C LEU A 247 5.64 -0.20 12.76
N SER A 248 6.81 0.17 13.29
CA SER A 248 7.84 -0.79 13.70
C SER A 248 7.34 -1.68 14.84
N ASP A 249 6.75 -1.10 15.90
CA ASP A 249 6.15 -1.89 16.99
C ASP A 249 4.98 -2.77 16.49
N PHE A 250 4.16 -2.26 15.57
CA PHE A 250 3.12 -3.06 14.91
C PHE A 250 3.72 -4.27 14.17
N ALA A 251 4.75 -4.07 13.33
CA ALA A 251 5.39 -5.16 12.61
C ALA A 251 6.03 -6.19 13.56
N LEU A 252 6.71 -5.72 14.62
CA LEU A 252 7.33 -6.57 15.65
C LEU A 252 6.30 -7.39 16.43
N LYS A 253 5.11 -6.86 16.68
CA LYS A 253 4.06 -7.56 17.42
C LYS A 253 3.22 -8.51 16.56
N MET A 254 3.22 -8.38 15.24
CA MET A 254 2.37 -9.20 14.36
C MET A 254 2.65 -10.70 14.52
N GLU A 255 3.92 -11.11 14.50
CA GLU A 255 4.29 -12.53 14.61
C GLU A 255 3.98 -13.13 15.99
N PRO A 256 4.35 -12.50 17.13
CA PRO A 256 3.97 -13.00 18.45
C PRO A 256 2.44 -13.08 18.68
N LEU A 257 1.66 -12.17 18.09
CA LEU A 257 0.21 -12.11 18.31
C LEU A 257 -0.58 -13.02 17.37
N TYR A 258 -0.15 -13.16 16.12
CA TYR A 258 -0.92 -13.80 15.05
C TYR A 258 -0.15 -14.93 14.33
N GLY A 259 1.11 -15.17 14.69
CA GLY A 259 1.99 -16.16 14.10
C GLY A 259 2.69 -15.70 12.82
N ALA A 260 3.77 -16.41 12.47
CA ALA A 260 4.59 -16.12 11.29
C ALA A 260 3.79 -16.15 9.97
N GLY A 261 2.75 -16.98 9.89
CA GLY A 261 1.84 -17.04 8.73
C GLY A 261 1.09 -15.73 8.46
N ALA A 262 0.96 -14.86 9.47
CA ALA A 262 0.30 -13.57 9.35
C ALA A 262 1.26 -12.44 8.90
N MET A 263 2.57 -12.69 8.82
CA MET A 263 3.58 -11.72 8.34
C MET A 263 3.53 -11.55 6.82
N SER A 264 2.43 -10.99 6.32
CA SER A 264 2.18 -10.82 4.89
C SER A 264 3.10 -9.76 4.27
N PHE A 265 3.12 -9.69 2.93
CA PHE A 265 3.82 -8.59 2.25
C PHE A 265 3.31 -7.23 2.69
N ASN A 266 2.01 -7.15 2.94
CA ASN A 266 1.36 -5.90 3.22
C ASN A 266 1.75 -5.39 4.61
N VAL A 267 1.85 -6.28 5.59
CA VAL A 267 2.41 -5.98 6.91
C VAL A 267 3.87 -5.51 6.78
N HIS A 268 4.70 -6.22 6.03
CA HIS A 268 6.10 -5.84 5.84
C HIS A 268 6.25 -4.44 5.23
N GLN A 269 5.41 -4.10 4.24
CA GLN A 269 5.45 -2.79 3.58
C GLN A 269 5.07 -1.62 4.49
N LEU A 270 4.38 -1.85 5.60
CA LEU A 270 4.06 -0.78 6.55
C LEU A 270 5.31 -0.07 7.07
N LEU A 271 6.42 -0.80 7.23
CA LEU A 271 7.71 -0.27 7.65
C LEU A 271 8.26 0.83 6.71
N HIS A 272 7.79 0.85 5.46
CA HIS A 272 8.27 1.78 4.43
C HIS A 272 7.37 3.00 4.25
N LEU A 273 6.14 2.98 4.80
CA LEU A 273 5.19 4.10 4.68
C LEU A 273 5.72 5.44 5.24
N PRO A 274 6.37 5.49 6.43
CA PRO A 274 6.87 6.76 6.96
C PRO A 274 7.88 7.42 6.02
N LYS A 275 8.78 6.63 5.43
CA LYS A 275 9.76 7.15 4.47
C LYS A 275 9.08 7.58 3.16
N SER A 276 8.12 6.82 2.64
CA SER A 276 7.33 7.28 1.50
C SER A 276 6.62 8.62 1.77
N VAL A 277 6.14 8.83 3.00
CA VAL A 277 5.54 10.12 3.38
C VAL A 277 6.56 11.25 3.49
N ALA A 278 7.77 10.96 3.99
CA ALA A 278 8.85 11.94 4.02
C ALA A 278 9.27 12.40 2.61
N GLU A 279 9.23 11.50 1.62
CA GLU A 279 9.65 11.79 0.24
C GLU A 279 8.52 12.37 -0.63
N LEU A 280 7.29 11.86 -0.52
CA LEU A 280 6.18 12.16 -1.44
C LEU A 280 5.01 12.93 -0.79
N GLY A 281 5.10 13.20 0.51
CA GLY A 281 4.01 13.79 1.28
C GLY A 281 2.96 12.79 1.77
N PRO A 282 1.82 13.27 2.28
CA PRO A 282 0.82 12.45 2.95
C PRO A 282 0.36 11.23 2.14
N LEU A 283 -0.04 10.13 2.80
CA LEU A 283 -0.44 8.88 2.12
C LEU A 283 -1.56 9.07 1.07
N TRP A 284 -2.39 10.11 1.21
CA TRP A 284 -3.46 10.39 0.25
C TRP A 284 -2.96 11.03 -1.06
N SER A 285 -1.75 11.62 -1.09
CA SER A 285 -1.21 12.29 -2.28
C SER A 285 -0.65 11.32 -3.33
N HIS A 286 -0.34 10.09 -2.92
CA HIS A 286 0.26 9.05 -3.78
C HIS A 286 -0.51 7.72 -3.71
N SER A 287 -1.84 7.80 -3.55
CA SER A 287 -2.71 6.63 -3.49
C SER A 287 -3.48 6.36 -4.79
N ALA A 288 -3.80 5.08 -5.03
CA ALA A 288 -4.58 4.59 -6.15
C ALA A 288 -6.05 5.05 -6.17
N PHE A 289 -6.58 5.65 -5.10
CA PHE A 289 -7.99 6.08 -5.02
C PHE A 289 -8.46 6.92 -6.22
N VAL A 290 -7.64 7.88 -6.67
CA VAL A 290 -7.99 8.77 -7.79
C VAL A 290 -8.04 8.00 -9.11
N PHE A 291 -7.14 7.04 -9.30
CA PHE A 291 -7.05 6.22 -10.50
C PHE A 291 -8.20 5.22 -10.58
N GLU A 292 -8.55 4.55 -9.48
CA GLU A 292 -9.72 3.67 -9.39
C GLU A 292 -11.03 4.41 -9.65
N SER A 293 -11.18 5.61 -9.10
CA SER A 293 -12.34 6.47 -9.38
C SER A 293 -12.40 6.89 -10.86
N GLY A 294 -11.24 7.17 -11.46
CA GLY A 294 -11.10 7.45 -12.88
C GLY A 294 -11.52 6.26 -13.74
N ASN A 295 -11.01 5.05 -13.43
CA ASN A 295 -11.38 3.81 -14.11
C ASN A 295 -12.89 3.55 -14.04
N GLY A 296 -13.50 3.73 -12.87
CA GLY A 296 -14.95 3.61 -12.72
C GLY A 296 -15.75 4.63 -13.55
N THR A 297 -15.16 5.80 -13.84
CA THR A 297 -15.77 6.79 -14.74
C THR A 297 -15.60 6.36 -16.21
N LEU A 298 -14.39 5.95 -16.60
CA LEU A 298 -14.10 5.46 -17.95
C LEU A 298 -14.98 4.27 -18.33
N LEU A 299 -15.14 3.29 -17.43
CA LEU A 299 -16.01 2.14 -17.66
C LEU A 299 -17.48 2.51 -17.91
N LYS A 300 -17.96 3.61 -17.31
CA LYS A 300 -19.32 4.12 -17.56
C LYS A 300 -19.44 4.87 -18.89
N LEU A 301 -18.35 5.43 -19.40
CA LEU A 301 -18.30 6.09 -20.70
C LEU A 301 -18.22 5.06 -21.84
N ILE A 302 -17.72 3.86 -21.56
CA ILE A 302 -17.77 2.72 -22.46
C ILE A 302 -19.15 2.05 -22.31
N SER A 303 -20.20 2.73 -22.77
CA SER A 303 -21.56 2.20 -22.83
C SER A 303 -22.07 2.28 -24.26
N ASP A 304 -22.21 1.10 -24.88
CA ASP A 304 -22.67 0.71 -26.24
C ASP A 304 -21.69 0.88 -27.43
N ALA A 305 -21.54 -0.05 -28.38
CA ALA A 305 -22.15 -1.37 -28.63
C ALA A 305 -21.14 -2.24 -29.43
N ASN A 306 -21.20 -3.57 -29.25
CA ASN A 306 -20.45 -4.61 -30.00
C ASN A 306 -18.93 -4.69 -29.75
N GLY A 307 -18.58 -5.35 -28.64
CA GLY A 307 -17.62 -6.45 -28.68
C GLY A 307 -16.13 -6.10 -28.65
N VAL A 308 -15.56 -5.82 -27.46
CA VAL A 308 -14.16 -6.17 -27.16
C VAL A 308 -13.93 -6.37 -25.65
N PRO A 309 -14.34 -7.50 -25.02
CA PRO A 309 -13.79 -7.87 -23.72
C PRO A 309 -12.35 -8.42 -23.79
N SER A 310 -11.72 -8.49 -24.96
CA SER A 310 -10.44 -9.19 -25.18
C SER A 310 -9.20 -8.30 -25.36
N GLN A 311 -9.25 -6.99 -25.05
CA GLN A 311 -8.11 -6.10 -25.28
C GLN A 311 -7.49 -5.46 -24.04
N ILE A 312 -7.92 -5.84 -22.84
CA ILE A 312 -7.22 -5.43 -21.61
C ILE A 312 -7.06 -6.65 -20.69
N SER A 313 -6.16 -7.55 -21.09
CA SER A 313 -5.53 -8.55 -20.21
C SER A 313 -4.04 -8.58 -20.48
#